data_AF-A0A7D6CHF6-F1
#
_entry.id   AF-A0A7D6CHF6-F1
#
_cell.length_a   1.000
_cell.length_b   1.000
_cell.length_c   1.000
_cell.angle_alpha   90.00
_cell.angle_beta   90.00
_cell.angle_gamma   90.00
#
_symmetry.space_group_name_H-M   'P 1'
#
loop_
_entity.id
_entity.type
_entity.pdbx_description
1 polymer ?
#
loop_
_entity_poly.entity_id
_entity_poly.type
_entity_poly.pdbx_seq_one_letter_code
_entity_poly.pdbx_strand_id
1 'polypeptide(L)'
;MDRLHARIGVRFRRSEPRRRARQYLCGLVSGLARKNGWTLAEQAGDVSPDGMQRLLRWADWDVDAVRDDVRDYVVEHLGDPAGVLIVDDTGFLEKGTRSAGVQRQYFGTAGRTENCQVGVFLAYRSSQGHALIDRQLYLPTSWTDDRDRCRAVGIRDEVEFATKVQMARQMLARALDAGVPVGWVTMDEAYGQSKYLRVWLEQRDVGYVVATRRNDDMITTTMGTARAEIEECFQQAKDEAGLDEYQVRDWRAWYAHITLAMAAHTWLSAARSLAANGDLAPATA
;
A
#
# COMPACT_ATOMS: atom_id res chain seq x y z
N MET A 1 13.04 -10.55 9.66
CA MET A 1 12.38 -9.38 10.26
C MET A 1 13.39 -8.30 10.67
N ASP A 2 14.52 -8.66 11.28
CA ASP A 2 15.48 -7.71 11.85
C ASP A 2 16.08 -6.72 10.84
N ARG A 3 16.41 -7.19 9.63
CA ARG A 3 16.93 -6.32 8.55
C ARG A 3 15.93 -5.24 8.14
N LEU A 4 14.67 -5.63 7.88
CA LEU A 4 13.61 -4.68 7.55
C LEU A 4 13.35 -3.69 8.70
N HIS A 5 13.26 -4.18 9.93
CA HIS A 5 13.05 -3.33 11.10
C HIS A 5 14.23 -2.36 11.35
N ALA A 6 15.46 -2.79 11.11
CA ALA A 6 16.63 -1.93 11.19
C ALA A 6 16.60 -0.82 10.14
N ARG A 7 16.22 -1.16 8.89
CA ARG A 7 16.07 -0.20 7.78
C ARG A 7 15.07 0.90 8.12
N ILE A 8 13.82 0.53 8.43
CA ILE A 8 12.77 1.53 8.75
C ILE A 8 13.03 2.20 10.11
N GLY A 9 13.86 1.58 10.97
CA GLY A 9 14.15 2.04 12.32
C GLY A 9 14.77 3.43 12.39
N VAL A 10 15.45 3.88 11.33
CA VAL A 10 16.04 5.22 11.23
C VAL A 10 14.99 6.32 11.07
N ARG A 11 13.76 5.97 10.68
CA ARG A 11 12.63 6.89 10.53
C ARG A 11 11.90 7.20 11.83
N PHE A 12 12.29 6.54 12.93
CA PHE A 12 11.74 6.74 14.26
C PHE A 12 12.68 7.59 15.10
N ARG A 13 12.20 8.73 15.59
CA ARG A 13 13.02 9.64 16.41
C ARG A 13 13.34 9.07 17.80
N ARG A 14 12.45 8.25 18.36
CA ARG A 14 12.57 7.67 19.71
C ARG A 14 12.63 6.15 19.64
N SER A 15 13.40 5.55 20.56
CA SER A 15 13.57 4.10 20.66
C SER A 15 12.28 3.37 21.03
N GLU A 16 11.40 3.99 21.84
CA GLU A 16 10.14 3.39 22.27
C GLU A 16 9.17 3.15 21.09
N PRO A 17 8.77 4.15 20.27
CA PRO A 17 8.00 3.91 19.04
C PRO A 17 8.65 2.93 18.07
N ARG A 18 9.99 2.97 17.94
CA ARG A 18 10.72 2.01 17.11
C ARG A 18 10.54 0.57 17.58
N ARG A 19 10.67 0.32 18.89
CA ARG A 19 10.43 -1.00 19.49
C ARG A 19 8.97 -1.42 19.32
N ARG A 20 8.04 -0.47 19.50
CA ARG A 20 6.60 -0.72 19.31
C ARG A 20 6.28 -1.10 17.86
N ALA A 21 6.88 -0.42 16.89
CA ALA A 21 6.72 -0.75 15.46
C ALA A 21 7.20 -2.18 15.15
N ARG A 22 8.28 -2.63 15.80
CA ARG A 22 8.70 -4.04 15.70
C ARG A 22 7.65 -5.00 16.21
N GLN A 23 7.12 -4.76 17.41
CA GLN A 23 6.08 -5.60 18.01
C GLN A 23 4.83 -5.64 17.12
N TYR A 24 4.45 -4.49 16.57
CA TYR A 24 3.37 -4.39 15.60
C TYR A 24 3.62 -5.25 14.36
N LEU A 25 4.79 -5.10 13.72
CA LEU A 25 5.17 -5.91 12.55
C LEU A 25 5.20 -7.41 12.86
N CYS A 26 5.78 -7.81 14.00
CA CYS A 26 5.80 -9.21 14.44
C CYS A 26 4.39 -9.75 14.63
N GLY A 27 3.47 -8.97 15.19
CA GLY A 27 2.07 -9.36 15.31
C GLY A 27 1.38 -9.46 13.95
N LEU A 28 1.64 -8.56 13.00
CA LEU A 28 1.05 -8.62 11.66
C LEU A 28 1.45 -9.88 10.89
N VAL A 29 2.73 -10.29 10.97
CA VAL A 29 3.22 -11.50 10.26
C VAL A 29 2.98 -12.80 11.04
N SER A 30 2.37 -12.72 12.22
CA SER A 30 2.08 -13.91 13.02
C SER A 30 0.81 -14.61 12.56
N GLY A 31 0.66 -15.89 12.92
CA GLY A 31 -0.53 -16.71 12.63
C GLY A 31 -1.76 -16.37 13.48
N LEU A 32 -1.88 -15.12 13.95
CA LEU A 32 -3.05 -14.66 14.71
C LEU A 32 -4.29 -14.68 13.84
N ALA A 33 -5.41 -15.13 14.41
CA ALA A 33 -6.70 -15.20 13.71
C ALA A 33 -7.27 -13.81 13.37
N ARG A 34 -6.84 -12.76 14.06
CA ARG A 34 -7.18 -11.34 13.81
C ARG A 34 -6.00 -10.45 14.20
N LYS A 35 -5.74 -9.41 13.41
CA LYS A 35 -4.62 -8.46 13.54
C LYS A 35 -5.11 -7.05 13.84
N ASN A 36 -6.15 -6.95 14.66
CA ASN A 36 -6.62 -5.67 15.19
C ASN A 36 -5.72 -5.18 16.34
N GLY A 37 -5.85 -3.90 16.72
CA GLY A 37 -4.99 -3.28 17.74
C GLY A 37 -5.02 -3.95 19.11
N TRP A 38 -6.10 -4.64 19.48
CA TRP A 38 -6.21 -5.39 20.74
C TRP A 38 -5.40 -6.67 20.68
N THR A 39 -5.63 -7.51 19.67
CA THR A 39 -4.93 -8.79 19.53
C THR A 39 -3.42 -8.58 19.34
N LEU A 40 -3.01 -7.54 18.60
CA LEU A 40 -1.60 -7.17 18.47
C LEU A 40 -0.99 -6.73 19.81
N ALA A 41 -1.75 -6.02 20.65
CA ALA A 41 -1.30 -5.60 21.97
C ALA A 41 -1.15 -6.79 22.93
N GLU A 42 -2.11 -7.71 22.95
CA GLU A 42 -2.01 -8.96 23.73
C GLU A 42 -0.79 -9.79 23.32
N GLN A 43 -0.55 -9.94 22.01
CA GLN A 43 0.63 -10.63 21.49
C GLN A 43 1.94 -9.94 21.89
N ALA A 44 1.93 -8.61 22.02
CA ALA A 44 3.07 -7.84 22.47
C ALA A 44 3.26 -7.86 24.00
N GLY A 45 2.35 -8.49 24.74
CA GLY A 45 2.35 -8.58 26.21
C GLY A 45 1.80 -7.33 26.91
N ASP A 46 1.06 -6.48 26.19
CA ASP A 46 0.44 -5.29 26.78
C ASP A 46 -0.92 -5.59 27.39
N VAL A 47 -1.27 -4.81 28.41
CA VAL A 47 -2.59 -4.88 29.08
C VAL A 47 -3.69 -4.08 28.37
N SER A 48 -3.33 -3.29 27.35
CA SER A 48 -4.26 -2.42 26.62
C SER A 48 -3.77 -2.09 25.20
N PRO A 49 -4.66 -1.73 24.26
CA PRO A 49 -4.30 -1.35 22.89
C PRO A 49 -3.68 0.04 22.78
N ASP A 50 -3.58 0.80 23.87
CA ASP A 50 -3.16 2.21 23.86
C ASP A 50 -1.78 2.41 23.24
N GLY A 51 -0.84 1.50 23.48
CA GLY A 51 0.49 1.55 22.87
C GLY A 51 0.44 1.43 21.34
N MET A 52 -0.41 0.54 20.83
CA MET A 52 -0.61 0.36 19.39
C MET A 52 -1.32 1.58 18.78
N GLN A 53 -2.34 2.12 19.46
CA GLN A 53 -3.01 3.33 19.00
C GLN A 53 -2.09 4.56 19.02
N ARG A 54 -1.25 4.71 20.05
CA ARG A 54 -0.26 5.78 20.14
C ARG A 54 0.75 5.71 18.99
N LEU A 55 1.24 4.51 18.67
CA LEU A 55 2.15 4.30 17.53
C LEU A 55 1.56 4.82 16.21
N LEU A 56 0.29 4.49 15.95
CA LEU A 56 -0.37 4.82 14.69
C LEU A 56 -0.80 6.30 14.62
N ARG A 57 -1.32 6.85 15.72
CA ARG A 57 -1.94 8.19 15.73
C ARG A 57 -0.96 9.32 16.03
N TRP A 58 -0.06 9.13 16.99
CA TRP A 58 0.66 10.26 17.60
C TRP A 58 2.18 10.11 17.64
N ALA A 59 2.71 8.90 17.50
CA ALA A 59 4.15 8.71 17.51
C ALA A 59 4.82 9.48 16.36
N ASP A 60 5.93 10.13 16.67
CA ASP A 60 6.75 10.89 15.73
C ASP A 60 7.65 9.95 14.91
N TRP A 61 7.19 9.63 13.70
CA TRP A 61 7.93 8.90 12.69
C TRP A 61 7.42 9.24 11.29
N ASP A 62 8.35 9.25 10.34
CA ASP A 62 8.08 9.62 8.95
C ASP A 62 7.48 8.43 8.20
N VAL A 63 6.15 8.47 8.05
CA VAL A 63 5.37 7.38 7.46
C VAL A 63 5.64 7.23 5.96
N ASP A 64 5.91 8.34 5.26
CA ASP A 64 6.19 8.32 3.83
C ASP A 64 7.64 7.92 3.53
N ALA A 65 8.59 8.32 4.36
CA ALA A 65 9.95 7.81 4.25
C ALA A 65 10.02 6.30 4.56
N VAL A 66 9.18 5.77 5.46
CA VAL A 66 9.06 4.31 5.63
C VAL A 66 8.45 3.64 4.40
N ARG A 67 7.49 4.25 3.70
CA ARG A 67 7.03 3.73 2.40
C ARG A 67 8.19 3.64 1.41
N ASP A 68 9.02 4.68 1.33
CA ASP A 68 10.18 4.68 0.45
C ASP A 68 11.18 3.58 0.82
N ASP A 69 11.46 3.40 2.13
CA ASP A 69 12.29 2.29 2.62
C ASP A 69 11.72 0.90 2.29
N VAL A 70 10.39 0.75 2.33
CA VAL A 70 9.70 -0.50 1.95
C VAL A 70 9.81 -0.75 0.46
N ARG A 71 9.59 0.27 -0.39
CA ARG A 71 9.82 0.18 -1.84
C ARG A 71 11.24 -0.26 -2.14
N ASP A 72 12.23 0.37 -1.50
CA ASP A 72 13.64 0.05 -1.75
C ASP A 72 13.98 -1.38 -1.28
N TYR A 73 13.34 -1.86 -0.20
CA TYR A 73 13.42 -3.26 0.22
C TYR A 73 12.79 -4.23 -0.78
N VAL A 74 11.66 -3.87 -1.39
CA VAL A 74 11.05 -4.64 -2.48
C VAL A 74 11.99 -4.71 -3.68
N VAL A 75 12.55 -3.59 -4.11
CA VAL A 75 13.48 -3.55 -5.27
C VAL A 75 14.74 -4.38 -5.01
N GLU A 76 15.29 -4.35 -3.80
CA GLU A 76 16.47 -5.15 -3.45
C GLU A 76 16.23 -6.66 -3.55
N HIS A 77 15.05 -7.15 -3.17
CA HIS A 77 14.78 -8.59 -3.08
C HIS A 77 14.01 -9.13 -4.28
N LEU A 78 13.16 -8.32 -4.88
CA LEU A 78 12.26 -8.72 -5.96
C LEU A 78 12.58 -8.01 -7.28
N GLY A 79 13.52 -7.06 -7.30
CA GLY A 79 13.82 -6.23 -8.47
C GLY A 79 14.21 -7.05 -9.70
N ASP A 80 13.58 -6.74 -10.83
CA ASP A 80 13.80 -7.38 -12.12
C ASP A 80 13.63 -6.31 -13.22
N PRO A 81 14.52 -6.21 -14.21
CA PRO A 81 14.33 -5.32 -15.36
C PRO A 81 13.00 -5.54 -16.10
N ALA A 82 12.46 -6.76 -16.06
CA ALA A 82 11.15 -7.11 -16.62
C ALA A 82 9.99 -6.91 -15.61
N GLY A 83 10.25 -6.24 -14.49
CA GLY A 83 9.26 -5.97 -13.45
C GLY A 83 8.06 -5.17 -13.96
N VAL A 84 6.93 -5.37 -13.32
CA VAL A 84 5.65 -4.77 -13.69
C VAL A 84 5.14 -3.93 -12.53
N LEU A 85 4.79 -2.68 -12.83
CA LEU A 85 4.07 -1.82 -11.91
C LEU A 85 2.57 -1.94 -12.15
N ILE A 86 1.81 -2.16 -11.09
CA ILE A 86 0.37 -2.35 -11.18
C ILE A 86 -0.34 -1.32 -10.29
N VAL A 87 -1.20 -0.51 -10.89
CA VAL A 87 -2.06 0.43 -10.15
C VAL A 87 -3.46 -0.15 -10.05
N ASP A 88 -3.99 -0.18 -8.83
CA ASP A 88 -5.38 -0.55 -8.58
C ASP A 88 -5.86 0.09 -7.27
N ASP A 89 -7.17 0.10 -7.05
CA ASP A 89 -7.76 0.54 -5.79
C ASP A 89 -8.60 -0.54 -5.12
N THR A 90 -8.56 -0.54 -3.79
CA THR A 90 -9.39 -1.44 -2.99
C THR A 90 -10.16 -0.66 -1.94
N GLY A 91 -11.41 -1.07 -1.74
CA GLY A 91 -12.28 -0.51 -0.72
C GLY A 91 -12.19 -1.28 0.60
N PHE A 92 -12.36 -0.55 1.69
CA PHE A 92 -12.41 -1.07 3.06
C PHE A 92 -13.77 -0.72 3.65
N LEU A 93 -14.59 -1.72 3.91
CA LEU A 93 -15.96 -1.54 4.40
C LEU A 93 -15.97 -0.89 5.78
N GLU A 94 -16.85 0.09 5.95
CA GLU A 94 -16.94 0.87 7.16
C GLU A 94 -18.38 0.96 7.66
N LYS A 95 -18.55 0.81 8.98
CA LYS A 95 -19.88 0.92 9.62
C LYS A 95 -20.27 2.37 9.95
N GLY A 96 -19.28 3.25 10.11
CA GLY A 96 -19.48 4.64 10.54
C GLY A 96 -19.13 5.68 9.47
N THR A 97 -19.39 6.95 9.77
CA THR A 97 -19.13 8.09 8.86
C THR A 97 -17.95 8.97 9.29
N ARG A 98 -17.27 8.60 10.38
CA ARG A 98 -16.22 9.39 11.04
C ARG A 98 -14.80 8.92 10.75
N SER A 99 -14.61 7.91 9.91
CA SER A 99 -13.27 7.50 9.43
C SER A 99 -12.89 8.38 8.24
N ALA A 100 -11.63 8.82 8.17
CA ALA A 100 -11.15 9.70 7.10
C ALA A 100 -11.48 9.14 5.70
N GLY A 101 -12.05 9.96 4.82
CA GLY A 101 -12.39 9.56 3.44
C GLY A 101 -13.54 8.56 3.30
N VAL A 102 -14.22 8.18 4.40
CA VAL A 102 -15.35 7.26 4.31
C VAL A 102 -16.56 7.93 3.67
N GLN A 103 -17.14 7.26 2.67
CA GLN A 103 -18.43 7.63 2.09
C GLN A 103 -19.07 6.44 1.37
N ARG A 104 -20.33 6.60 0.97
CA ARG A 104 -20.97 5.66 0.03
C ARG A 104 -20.36 5.84 -1.35
N GLN A 105 -19.58 4.86 -1.81
CA GLN A 105 -18.95 4.87 -3.11
C GLN A 105 -18.89 3.47 -3.71
N TYR A 106 -18.68 3.39 -5.02
CA TYR A 106 -18.63 2.12 -5.73
C TYR A 106 -17.44 1.30 -5.22
N PHE A 107 -17.72 0.10 -4.73
CA PHE A 107 -16.76 -0.83 -4.18
C PHE A 107 -16.60 -1.99 -5.16
N GLY A 108 -15.52 -1.97 -5.95
CA GLY A 108 -15.28 -2.93 -7.03
C GLY A 108 -15.38 -4.39 -6.57
N THR A 109 -14.74 -4.73 -5.44
CA THR A 109 -14.73 -6.09 -4.90
C THR A 109 -16.11 -6.62 -4.48
N ALA A 110 -17.08 -5.76 -4.16
CA ALA A 110 -18.46 -6.20 -3.88
C ALA A 110 -19.44 -5.94 -5.04
N GLY A 111 -19.00 -5.27 -6.11
CA GLY A 111 -19.86 -4.90 -7.24
C GLY A 111 -21.02 -3.97 -6.88
N ARG A 112 -20.95 -3.26 -5.75
CA ARG A 112 -22.04 -2.43 -5.22
C ARG A 112 -21.55 -1.16 -4.54
N THR A 113 -22.43 -0.18 -4.43
CA THR A 113 -22.17 1.05 -3.67
C THR A 113 -22.35 0.80 -2.18
N GLU A 114 -21.26 0.90 -1.44
CA GLU A 114 -21.24 0.70 0.02
C GLU A 114 -20.50 1.82 0.72
N ASN A 115 -20.74 1.94 2.03
CA ASN A 115 -19.97 2.86 2.85
C ASN A 115 -18.57 2.28 3.09
N CYS A 116 -17.56 2.89 2.48
CA CYS A 116 -16.19 2.41 2.55
C CYS A 116 -15.17 3.54 2.44
N GLN A 117 -13.97 3.27 2.94
CA GLN A 117 -12.76 4.00 2.53
C GLN A 117 -12.23 3.35 1.25
N VAL A 118 -11.55 4.10 0.39
CA VAL A 118 -10.89 3.56 -0.80
C VAL A 118 -9.43 3.94 -0.78
N GLY A 119 -8.54 2.95 -0.80
CA GLY A 119 -7.11 3.17 -0.98
C GLY A 119 -6.70 2.88 -2.42
N VAL A 120 -5.94 3.78 -3.03
CA VAL A 120 -5.21 3.55 -4.28
C VAL A 120 -3.83 3.00 -3.91
N PHE A 121 -3.41 1.93 -4.57
CA PHE A 121 -2.17 1.23 -4.28
C PHE A 121 -1.33 1.06 -5.54
N LEU A 122 -0.02 1.01 -5.34
CA LEU A 122 0.94 0.62 -6.38
C LEU A 122 1.60 -0.67 -5.94
N ALA A 123 1.42 -1.72 -6.71
CA ALA A 123 2.11 -3.00 -6.53
C ALA A 123 3.29 -3.11 -7.50
N TYR A 124 4.33 -3.81 -7.06
CA TYR A 124 5.46 -4.25 -7.87
C TYR A 124 5.39 -5.77 -8.01
N ARG A 125 5.57 -6.28 -9.22
CA ARG A 125 5.59 -7.71 -9.51
C ARG A 125 6.75 -8.07 -10.42
N SER A 126 7.40 -9.18 -10.13
CA SER A 126 8.46 -9.76 -10.95
C SER A 126 8.38 -11.28 -10.94
N SER A 127 9.35 -11.92 -11.57
CA SER A 127 9.58 -13.36 -11.49
C SER A 127 9.84 -13.85 -10.05
N GLN A 128 10.34 -12.96 -9.18
CA GLN A 128 10.72 -13.26 -7.81
C GLN A 128 9.58 -13.16 -6.80
N GLY A 129 8.48 -12.49 -7.17
CA GLY A 129 7.31 -12.32 -6.31
C GLY A 129 6.62 -10.99 -6.54
N HIS A 130 5.78 -10.59 -5.58
CA HIS A 130 5.06 -9.33 -5.63
C HIS A 130 4.91 -8.69 -4.25
N ALA A 131 4.79 -7.37 -4.22
CA ALA A 131 4.55 -6.61 -3.01
C ALA A 131 3.96 -5.22 -3.32
N LEU A 132 3.27 -4.64 -2.35
CA LEU A 132 2.83 -3.24 -2.40
C LEU A 132 4.01 -2.31 -2.10
N ILE A 133 4.19 -1.26 -2.92
CA ILE A 133 5.28 -0.28 -2.80
C ILE A 133 4.80 1.15 -2.54
N ASP A 134 3.53 1.46 -2.79
CA ASP A 134 2.96 2.78 -2.49
C ASP A 134 1.46 2.69 -2.12
N ARG A 135 0.96 3.69 -1.39
CA ARG A 135 -0.43 3.82 -0.94
C ARG A 135 -0.88 5.28 -0.90
N GLN A 136 -2.14 5.52 -1.26
CA GLN A 136 -2.84 6.78 -1.05
C GLN A 136 -4.30 6.54 -0.64
N LEU A 137 -4.79 7.28 0.35
CA LEU A 137 -6.20 7.26 0.71
C LEU A 137 -6.96 8.23 -0.21
N TYR A 138 -7.97 7.72 -0.92
CA TYR A 138 -8.83 8.55 -1.75
C TYR A 138 -9.74 9.41 -0.85
N LEU A 139 -9.59 10.73 -0.98
CA LEU A 139 -10.40 11.70 -0.26
C LEU A 139 -11.37 12.38 -1.25
N PRO A 140 -12.68 12.10 -1.17
CA PRO A 140 -13.67 12.65 -2.10
C PRO A 140 -13.98 14.13 -1.81
N THR A 141 -14.59 14.82 -2.79
CA THR A 141 -14.96 16.24 -2.66
C THR A 141 -15.84 16.51 -1.45
N SER A 142 -16.78 15.60 -1.16
CA SER A 142 -17.65 15.62 0.03
C SER A 142 -16.92 15.71 1.37
N TRP A 143 -15.63 15.37 1.41
CA TRP A 143 -14.75 15.57 2.55
C TRP A 143 -13.96 16.86 2.46
N THR A 144 -13.29 17.12 1.33
CA THR A 144 -12.44 18.31 1.15
C THR A 144 -13.22 19.62 1.20
N ASP A 145 -14.52 19.58 0.90
CA ASP A 145 -15.44 20.70 1.00
C ASP A 145 -15.90 20.97 2.45
N ASP A 146 -15.68 20.02 3.37
CA ASP A 146 -16.00 20.12 4.80
C ASP A 146 -14.71 20.07 5.64
N ARG A 147 -14.09 21.25 5.81
CA ARG A 147 -12.81 21.37 6.52
C ARG A 147 -12.89 21.05 8.01
N ASP A 148 -14.04 21.26 8.65
CA ASP A 148 -14.21 20.91 10.06
C ASP A 148 -14.23 19.40 10.25
N ARG A 149 -14.91 18.68 9.34
CA ARG A 149 -14.87 17.21 9.29
C ARG A 149 -13.46 16.69 9.00
N CYS A 150 -12.72 17.32 8.10
CA CYS A 150 -11.32 16.99 7.83
C CYS A 150 -10.43 17.11 9.09
N ARG A 151 -10.51 18.27 9.77
CA ARG A 151 -9.71 18.54 10.98
C ARG A 151 -10.05 17.58 12.11
N ALA A 152 -11.32 17.19 12.25
CA ALA A 152 -11.77 16.24 13.29
C ALA A 152 -11.10 14.86 13.19
N VAL A 153 -10.55 14.48 12.04
CA VAL A 153 -9.82 13.22 11.81
C VAL A 153 -8.34 13.44 11.43
N GLY A 154 -7.83 14.66 11.62
CA GLY A 154 -6.43 15.01 11.38
C GLY A 154 -6.02 15.15 9.91
N ILE A 155 -6.97 15.38 9.00
CA ILE A 155 -6.65 15.79 7.62
C ILE A 155 -6.26 17.27 7.67
N ARG A 156 -5.10 17.60 7.11
CA ARG A 156 -4.59 18.97 7.04
C ARG A 156 -5.32 19.77 5.95
N ASP A 157 -5.43 21.08 6.13
CA ASP A 157 -6.16 21.96 5.21
C ASP A 157 -5.51 22.02 3.81
N GLU A 158 -4.20 21.72 3.71
CA GLU A 158 -3.48 21.65 2.43
C GLU A 158 -3.80 20.39 1.62
N VAL A 159 -4.49 19.40 2.21
CA VAL A 159 -4.94 18.22 1.47
C VAL A 159 -6.15 18.61 0.64
N GLU A 160 -5.94 18.71 -0.68
CA GLU A 160 -6.97 19.01 -1.66
C GLU A 160 -7.51 17.76 -2.33
N PHE A 161 -8.62 17.90 -3.05
CA PHE A 161 -9.19 16.82 -3.84
C PHE A 161 -8.22 16.42 -4.96
N ALA A 162 -7.95 15.12 -5.06
CA ALA A 162 -7.24 14.53 -6.18
C ALA A 162 -8.03 13.34 -6.71
N THR A 163 -8.19 13.28 -8.02
CA THR A 163 -8.75 12.10 -8.68
C THR A 163 -7.83 10.90 -8.49
N LYS A 164 -8.38 9.69 -8.51
CA LYS A 164 -7.58 8.45 -8.43
C LYS A 164 -6.51 8.39 -9.52
N VAL A 165 -6.81 8.86 -10.74
CA VAL A 165 -5.85 8.97 -11.85
C VAL A 165 -4.68 9.91 -11.53
N GLN A 166 -4.93 11.05 -10.88
CA GLN A 166 -3.86 11.95 -10.43
C GLN A 166 -3.01 11.29 -9.33
N MET A 167 -3.65 10.57 -8.39
CA MET A 167 -2.93 9.81 -7.35
C MET A 167 -2.04 8.73 -7.97
N ALA A 168 -2.59 7.92 -8.89
CA ALA A 168 -1.86 6.92 -9.64
C ALA A 168 -0.65 7.50 -10.36
N ARG A 169 -0.83 8.62 -11.08
CA ARG A 169 0.28 9.31 -11.76
C ARG A 169 1.37 9.74 -10.79
N GLN A 170 1.00 10.29 -9.62
CA GLN A 170 1.97 10.70 -8.61
C GLN A 170 2.73 9.50 -8.00
N MET A 171 2.05 8.38 -7.76
CA MET A 171 2.66 7.15 -7.25
C MET A 171 3.63 6.55 -8.27
N LEU A 172 3.21 6.47 -9.53
CA LEU A 172 4.07 6.05 -10.64
C LEU A 172 5.28 6.98 -10.79
N ALA A 173 5.07 8.30 -10.72
CA ALA A 173 6.16 9.27 -10.79
C ALA A 173 7.20 9.01 -9.69
N ARG A 174 6.77 8.83 -8.43
CA ARG A 174 7.68 8.52 -7.32
C ARG A 174 8.46 7.23 -7.55
N ALA A 175 7.82 6.18 -8.04
CA ALA A 175 8.50 4.90 -8.31
C ALA A 175 9.54 5.02 -9.43
N LEU A 176 9.16 5.67 -10.54
CA LEU A 176 10.04 5.87 -11.69
C LEU A 176 11.20 6.81 -11.35
N ASP A 177 10.93 7.92 -10.65
CA ASP A 177 11.95 8.91 -10.24
C ASP A 177 12.91 8.31 -9.20
N ALA A 178 12.47 7.31 -8.43
CA ALA A 178 13.33 6.54 -7.51
C ALA A 178 14.13 5.43 -8.21
N GLY A 179 13.96 5.23 -9.52
CA GLY A 179 14.71 4.23 -10.30
C GLY A 179 14.23 2.79 -10.09
N VAL A 180 12.95 2.58 -9.75
CA VAL A 180 12.37 1.23 -9.67
C VAL A 180 12.50 0.54 -11.04
N PRO A 181 13.14 -0.64 -11.13
CA PRO A 181 13.31 -1.34 -12.40
C PRO A 181 11.97 -1.85 -12.91
N VAL A 182 11.53 -1.35 -14.06
CA VAL A 182 10.22 -1.64 -14.64
C VAL A 182 10.32 -1.81 -16.15
N GLY A 183 9.73 -2.88 -16.66
CA GLY A 183 9.53 -3.10 -18.09
C GLY A 183 8.27 -2.41 -18.60
N TRP A 184 7.18 -2.48 -17.83
CA TRP A 184 5.90 -1.86 -18.19
C TRP A 184 4.95 -1.66 -17.00
N VAL A 185 3.92 -0.86 -17.22
CA VAL A 185 2.87 -0.53 -16.24
C VAL A 185 1.52 -1.12 -16.68
N THR A 186 0.71 -1.57 -15.73
CA THR A 186 -0.68 -1.96 -15.95
C THR A 186 -1.62 -1.40 -14.89
N MET A 187 -2.89 -1.30 -15.25
CA MET A 187 -3.94 -0.74 -14.42
C MET A 187 -5.31 -1.16 -14.97
N ASP A 188 -6.34 -1.02 -14.14
CA ASP A 188 -7.72 -1.32 -14.55
C ASP A 188 -8.24 -0.38 -15.66
N GLU A 189 -9.44 -0.68 -16.17
CA GLU A 189 -10.09 0.13 -17.20
C GLU A 189 -10.38 1.58 -16.75
N ALA A 190 -10.71 1.79 -15.47
CA ALA A 190 -11.04 3.11 -14.95
C ALA A 190 -9.83 4.07 -15.02
N TYR A 191 -8.62 3.57 -14.77
CA TYR A 191 -7.39 4.33 -15.03
C TYR A 191 -7.03 4.35 -16.52
N GLY A 192 -7.19 3.21 -17.20
CA GLY A 192 -6.84 3.02 -18.61
C GLY A 192 -7.56 3.97 -19.56
N GLN A 193 -8.78 4.40 -19.24
CA GLN A 193 -9.55 5.38 -20.01
C GLN A 193 -8.93 6.80 -20.02
N SER A 194 -7.98 7.11 -19.12
CA SER A 194 -7.34 8.43 -19.06
C SER A 194 -6.25 8.59 -20.13
N LYS A 195 -6.59 9.27 -21.24
CA LYS A 195 -5.62 9.64 -22.28
C LYS A 195 -4.41 10.42 -21.72
N TYR A 196 -4.62 11.31 -20.77
CA TYR A 196 -3.54 12.10 -20.16
C TYR A 196 -2.53 11.24 -19.39
N LEU A 197 -3.00 10.15 -18.75
CA LEU A 197 -2.10 9.23 -18.05
C LEU A 197 -1.27 8.40 -19.04
N ARG A 198 -1.90 7.93 -20.13
CA ARG A 198 -1.22 7.20 -21.21
C ARG A 198 -0.14 8.05 -21.89
N VAL A 199 -0.50 9.26 -22.32
CA VAL A 199 0.46 10.21 -22.92
C VAL A 199 1.61 10.54 -21.96
N TRP A 200 1.34 10.64 -20.66
CA TRP A 200 2.39 10.86 -19.67
C TRP A 200 3.34 9.66 -19.53
N LEU A 201 2.84 8.42 -19.62
CA LEU A 201 3.68 7.22 -19.65
C LEU A 201 4.55 7.15 -20.91
N GLU A 202 3.99 7.51 -22.08
CA GLU A 202 4.73 7.60 -23.34
C GLU A 202 5.84 8.65 -23.27
N GLN A 203 5.57 9.82 -22.68
CA GLN A 203 6.58 10.88 -22.47
C GLN A 203 7.71 10.45 -21.52
N ARG A 204 7.45 9.46 -20.67
CA ARG A 204 8.46 8.87 -19.77
C ARG A 204 9.13 7.61 -20.35
N ASP A 205 8.82 7.25 -21.59
CA ASP A 205 9.33 6.06 -22.29
C ASP A 205 9.02 4.75 -21.52
N VAL A 206 7.82 4.66 -20.93
CA VAL A 206 7.38 3.49 -20.17
C VAL A 206 6.27 2.76 -20.94
N GLY A 207 6.51 1.49 -21.27
CA GLY A 207 5.50 0.63 -21.87
C GLY A 207 4.30 0.44 -20.94
N TYR A 208 3.10 0.29 -21.50
CA TYR A 208 1.90 0.05 -20.71
C TYR A 208 0.91 -0.88 -21.39
N VAL A 209 0.16 -1.61 -20.58
CA VAL A 209 -0.98 -2.44 -21.01
C VAL A 209 -2.16 -2.05 -20.15
N VAL A 210 -3.20 -1.50 -20.78
CA VAL A 210 -4.40 -1.04 -20.08
C VAL A 210 -5.64 -1.41 -20.87
N ALA A 211 -6.73 -1.76 -20.18
CA ALA A 211 -8.01 -1.94 -20.83
C ALA A 211 -8.58 -0.57 -21.24
N THR A 212 -8.99 -0.42 -22.50
CA THR A 212 -9.68 0.77 -22.99
C THR A 212 -10.97 0.42 -23.72
N ARG A 213 -11.85 1.42 -23.87
CA ARG A 213 -13.04 1.28 -24.70
C ARG A 213 -12.63 1.05 -26.16
N ARG A 214 -13.48 0.33 -26.90
CA ARG A 214 -13.29 -0.14 -28.30
C ARG A 214 -12.98 0.95 -29.35
N ASN A 215 -13.00 2.24 -29.00
CA ASN A 215 -12.90 3.37 -29.93
C ASN A 215 -11.61 4.21 -29.75
N ASP A 216 -10.63 3.75 -28.97
CA ASP A 216 -9.32 4.40 -28.84
C ASP A 216 -8.30 3.72 -29.78
N ASP A 217 -7.65 4.51 -30.65
CA ASP A 217 -6.51 4.05 -31.45
C ASP A 217 -5.28 3.88 -30.55
N MET A 218 -4.66 2.69 -30.59
CA MET A 218 -3.50 2.32 -29.76
C MET A 218 -2.35 1.81 -30.63
N ILE A 219 -1.12 2.22 -30.29
CA ILE A 219 0.11 1.61 -30.83
C ILE A 219 0.66 0.69 -29.74
N THR A 220 0.44 -0.62 -29.89
CA THR A 220 1.03 -1.62 -28.99
C THR A 220 2.39 -2.05 -29.53
N THR A 221 3.47 -1.73 -28.81
CA THR A 221 4.77 -2.35 -29.03
C THR A 221 4.70 -3.81 -28.56
N THR A 222 5.35 -4.72 -29.28
CA THR A 222 5.36 -6.16 -28.99
C THR A 222 6.01 -6.41 -27.63
N MET A 223 5.20 -6.50 -26.57
CA MET A 223 5.64 -6.88 -25.22
C MET A 223 5.09 -8.27 -24.90
N GLY A 224 5.93 -9.13 -24.32
CA GLY A 224 5.57 -10.49 -23.94
C GLY A 224 4.36 -10.54 -22.99
N THR A 225 3.64 -11.65 -23.01
CA THR A 225 2.50 -11.87 -22.13
C THR A 225 2.97 -12.22 -20.71
N ALA A 226 2.71 -11.35 -19.73
CA ALA A 226 2.74 -11.71 -18.32
C ALA A 226 1.40 -11.34 -17.69
N ARG A 227 0.66 -12.34 -17.20
CA ARG A 227 -0.56 -12.13 -16.39
C ARG A 227 -0.12 -11.58 -15.04
N ALA A 228 -0.49 -10.36 -14.71
CA ALA A 228 -0.22 -9.72 -13.43
C ALA A 228 -1.54 -9.53 -12.68
N GLU A 229 -1.83 -10.41 -11.72
CA GLU A 229 -3.06 -10.37 -10.93
C GLU A 229 -2.79 -9.65 -9.61
N ILE A 230 -3.13 -8.35 -9.54
CA ILE A 230 -3.01 -7.55 -8.31
C ILE A 230 -3.99 -8.00 -7.22
N GLU A 231 -5.09 -8.64 -7.62
CA GLU A 231 -6.07 -9.23 -6.69
C GLU A 231 -5.40 -10.23 -5.74
N GLU A 232 -4.43 -11.02 -6.23
CA GLU A 232 -3.66 -11.94 -5.41
C GLU A 232 -2.79 -11.20 -4.38
N CYS A 233 -2.14 -10.10 -4.77
CA CYS A 233 -1.34 -9.28 -3.87
C CYS A 233 -2.19 -8.65 -2.76
N PHE A 234 -3.37 -8.12 -3.11
CA PHE A 234 -4.30 -7.59 -2.11
C PHE A 234 -4.83 -8.68 -1.19
N GLN A 235 -5.20 -9.84 -1.73
CA GLN A 235 -5.72 -10.94 -0.93
C GLN A 235 -4.67 -11.45 0.05
N GLN A 236 -3.42 -11.65 -0.41
CA GLN A 236 -2.31 -12.02 0.47
C GLN A 236 -2.00 -10.94 1.51
N ALA A 237 -2.02 -9.65 1.14
CA ALA A 237 -1.80 -8.58 2.10
C ALA A 237 -2.90 -8.49 3.16
N LYS A 238 -4.16 -8.76 2.80
CA LYS A 238 -5.28 -8.83 3.75
C LYS A 238 -5.13 -10.02 4.69
N ASP A 239 -4.98 -11.23 4.13
CA ASP A 239 -4.92 -12.47 4.91
C ASP A 239 -3.66 -12.57 5.77
N GLU A 240 -2.49 -12.27 5.18
CA GLU A 240 -1.19 -12.49 5.80
C GLU A 240 -0.66 -11.28 6.55
N ALA A 241 -1.08 -10.06 6.22
CA ALA A 241 -0.55 -8.84 6.83
C ALA A 241 -1.62 -7.92 7.43
N GLY A 242 -2.88 -8.33 7.46
CA GLY A 242 -3.97 -7.62 8.14
C GLY A 242 -4.30 -6.26 7.53
N LEU A 243 -4.09 -6.10 6.21
CA LEU A 243 -4.28 -4.83 5.48
C LEU A 243 -5.66 -4.19 5.70
N ASP A 244 -6.71 -4.99 5.93
CA ASP A 244 -8.09 -4.55 6.16
C ASP A 244 -8.60 -4.78 7.60
N GLU A 245 -7.72 -5.22 8.52
CA GLU A 245 -8.10 -5.53 9.91
C GLU A 245 -7.87 -4.37 10.88
N TYR A 246 -7.60 -3.18 10.35
CA TYR A 246 -7.47 -1.96 11.15
C TYR A 246 -8.80 -1.45 11.68
N GLN A 247 -8.73 -0.70 12.77
CA GLN A 247 -9.88 -0.03 13.41
C GLN A 247 -9.60 1.47 13.61
N VAL A 248 -8.71 2.03 12.79
CA VAL A 248 -8.29 3.43 12.86
C VAL A 248 -9.24 4.33 12.09
N ARG A 249 -9.46 5.55 12.61
CA ARG A 249 -10.34 6.56 12.00
C ARG A 249 -9.59 7.75 11.45
N ASP A 250 -8.44 8.07 12.03
CA ASP A 250 -7.65 9.23 11.69
C ASP A 250 -6.85 9.03 10.41
N TRP A 251 -6.67 10.14 9.67
CA TRP A 251 -5.90 10.21 8.43
C TRP A 251 -4.50 9.62 8.60
N ARG A 252 -3.73 10.14 9.55
CA ARG A 252 -2.36 9.65 9.82
C ARG A 252 -2.34 8.16 10.18
N ALA A 253 -3.30 7.72 11.00
CA ALA A 253 -3.32 6.36 11.50
C ALA A 253 -3.60 5.33 10.40
N TRP A 254 -4.42 5.70 9.40
CA TRP A 254 -4.60 4.89 8.20
C TRP A 254 -3.28 4.70 7.47
N TYR A 255 -2.56 5.79 7.14
CA TYR A 255 -1.26 5.70 6.46
C TYR A 255 -0.24 4.90 7.29
N ALA A 256 -0.19 5.12 8.60
CA ALA A 256 0.70 4.40 9.50
C ALA A 256 0.44 2.89 9.48
N HIS A 257 -0.81 2.46 9.62
CA HIS A 257 -1.18 1.05 9.60
C HIS A 257 -0.88 0.42 8.23
N ILE A 258 -1.37 1.04 7.15
CA ILE A 258 -1.20 0.51 5.80
C ILE A 258 0.30 0.38 5.45
N THR A 259 1.13 1.34 5.85
CA THR A 259 2.59 1.24 5.65
C THR A 259 3.19 0.05 6.38
N LEU A 260 2.79 -0.18 7.63
CA LEU A 260 3.29 -1.33 8.42
C LEU A 260 2.76 -2.66 7.87
N ALA A 261 1.53 -2.72 7.38
CA ALA A 261 0.97 -3.88 6.68
C ALA A 261 1.72 -4.17 5.38
N MET A 262 2.04 -3.13 4.59
CA MET A 262 2.88 -3.28 3.39
C MET A 262 4.29 -3.77 3.74
N ALA A 263 4.90 -3.26 4.81
CA ALA A 263 6.20 -3.72 5.29
C ALA A 263 6.16 -5.20 5.72
N ALA A 264 5.11 -5.60 6.45
CA ALA A 264 4.89 -6.98 6.86
C ALA A 264 4.71 -7.93 5.65
N HIS A 265 3.85 -7.56 4.70
CA HIS A 265 3.64 -8.32 3.47
C HIS A 265 4.92 -8.41 2.63
N THR A 266 5.65 -7.30 2.49
CA THR A 266 6.95 -7.26 1.80
C THR A 266 7.96 -8.21 2.43
N TRP A 267 8.01 -8.28 3.77
CA TRP A 267 8.91 -9.21 4.46
C TRP A 267 8.57 -10.67 4.14
N LEU A 268 7.28 -11.02 4.11
CA LEU A 268 6.81 -12.37 3.75
C LEU A 268 7.14 -12.70 2.29
N SER A 269 6.87 -11.79 1.35
CA SER A 269 7.20 -11.97 -0.07
C SER A 269 8.70 -12.12 -0.31
N ALA A 270 9.54 -11.31 0.34
CA ALA A 270 10.99 -11.44 0.26
C ALA A 270 11.49 -12.75 0.88
N ALA A 271 10.93 -13.18 2.02
CA ALA A 271 11.28 -14.46 2.64
C ALA A 271 10.93 -15.65 1.72
N ARG A 272 9.78 -15.61 1.04
CA ARG A 272 9.38 -16.62 0.04
C ARG A 272 10.33 -16.64 -1.16
N SER A 273 10.70 -15.48 -1.69
CA SER A 273 11.66 -15.38 -2.79
C SER A 273 13.03 -15.95 -2.43
N LEU A 274 13.57 -15.58 -1.26
CA LEU A 274 14.84 -16.12 -0.77
C LEU A 274 14.78 -17.65 -0.54
N ALA A 275 13.63 -18.16 -0.09
CA ALA A 275 13.44 -19.61 0.09
C ALA A 275 13.44 -20.34 -1.25
N ALA A 276 12.76 -19.78 -2.25
CA ALA A 276 12.69 -20.33 -3.60
C ALA A 276 14.06 -20.32 -4.30
N ASN A 277 14.89 -19.32 -4.02
CA ASN A 277 16.25 -19.20 -4.58
C ASN A 277 17.32 -19.99 -3.80
N GLY A 278 16.97 -20.62 -2.68
CA GLY A 278 17.89 -21.42 -1.87
C GLY A 278 18.79 -20.60 -0.92
N ASP A 279 18.51 -19.31 -0.73
CA ASP A 279 19.33 -18.36 0.04
C ASP A 279 18.97 -18.29 1.53
N LEU A 280 17.94 -19.02 1.97
CA LEU A 280 17.65 -19.21 3.39
C LEU A 280 18.55 -20.32 3.96
N ALA A 281 19.67 -19.92 4.57
CA ALA A 281 20.45 -20.84 5.40
C ALA A 281 19.53 -21.49 6.46
N PRO A 282 19.63 -22.81 6.70
CA PRO A 282 18.80 -23.47 7.70
C PRO A 282 19.09 -22.82 9.06
N ALA A 283 18.03 -22.38 9.73
CA ALA A 283 18.11 -22.00 11.14
C ALA A 283 18.66 -23.22 11.89
N THR A 284 19.90 -23.10 12.37
CA THR A 284 20.54 -24.13 13.19
C THR A 284 19.84 -24.16 14.54
N ALA A 285 19.62 -25.40 15.00
CA ALA A 285 18.81 -25.82 16.14
C ALA A 285 19.24 -25.25 17.49
#